data_AF-A0A9E4BZ49-F1
#
_entry.id   AF-A0A9E4BZ49-F1
#
_cell.length_a   1.000
_cell.length_b   1.000
_cell.length_c   1.000
_cell.angle_alpha   90.00
_cell.angle_beta   90.00
_cell.angle_gamma   90.00
#
_symmetry.space_group_name_H-M   'P 1'
#
loop_
_entity.id
_entity.type
_entity.pdbx_description
1 polymer ?
#
loop_
_entity_poly.entity_id
_entity_poly.type
_entity_poly.pdbx_seq_one_letter_code
_entity_poly.pdbx_strand_id
1 'polypeptide(L)'
;MAASTISADAPSGPSYGASAGLSFKDTGALIRQLKRGLPMTAFDHLQAAMAIPAKTLASAANIAVRTLNRRRKEGRLQTDESERLFRIAVLYDRAIEVLGDQERARAWFKEPKKALGMKTPLQYADIEPGTREVENLLGRLEYGVFS
;
A
#
# COMPACT_ATOMS: atom_id res chain seq x y z
N MET A 1 21.95 -33.85 -26.16
CA MET A 1 22.33 -33.49 -24.78
C MET A 1 21.69 -32.15 -24.46
N ALA A 2 21.14 -32.07 -23.25
CA ALA A 2 20.09 -31.14 -22.87
C ALA A 2 20.57 -29.71 -22.60
N ALA A 3 19.69 -28.78 -22.97
CA ALA A 3 19.28 -27.55 -22.31
C ALA A 3 20.31 -26.72 -21.53
N SER A 4 20.34 -25.43 -21.86
CA SER A 4 20.22 -24.37 -20.85
C SER A 4 19.61 -23.13 -21.50
N THR A 5 18.28 -23.08 -21.44
CA THR A 5 17.50 -21.86 -21.64
C THR A 5 17.75 -20.97 -20.42
N ILE A 6 18.45 -19.86 -20.62
CA ILE A 6 18.57 -18.80 -19.61
C ILE A 6 17.22 -18.09 -19.52
N SER A 7 16.34 -18.60 -18.66
CA SER A 7 15.17 -17.86 -18.18
C SER A 7 15.65 -16.83 -17.15
N ALA A 8 16.02 -15.66 -17.63
CA ALA A 8 16.15 -14.46 -16.82
C ALA A 8 15.03 -13.50 -17.25
N ASP A 9 13.98 -13.41 -16.42
CA ASP A 9 13.52 -12.14 -15.84
C ASP A 9 12.24 -12.41 -15.01
N ALA A 10 12.42 -13.03 -13.84
CA ALA A 10 11.44 -12.88 -12.78
C ALA A 10 11.76 -11.54 -12.09
N PRO A 11 10.81 -10.63 -11.87
CA PRO A 11 11.11 -9.34 -11.27
C PRO A 11 11.68 -9.58 -9.87
N SER A 12 12.97 -9.32 -9.71
CA SER A 12 13.73 -9.48 -8.46
C SER A 12 13.60 -8.26 -7.53
N GLY A 13 12.47 -7.55 -7.62
CA GLY A 13 12.11 -6.46 -6.72
C GLY A 13 11.05 -6.91 -5.72
N PRO A 14 10.92 -6.26 -4.56
CA PRO A 14 9.81 -6.51 -3.65
C PRO A 14 8.48 -6.40 -4.42
N SER A 15 7.57 -7.34 -4.19
CA SER A 15 6.25 -7.35 -4.83
C SER A 15 5.40 -6.24 -4.22
N TYR A 16 5.62 -5.00 -4.66
CA TYR A 16 4.91 -3.82 -4.20
C TYR A 16 3.42 -3.87 -4.60
N GLY A 17 2.53 -3.77 -3.62
CA GLY A 17 1.07 -3.80 -3.79
C GLY A 17 0.43 -5.18 -3.61
N ALA A 18 1.17 -6.17 -3.11
CA ALA A 18 0.67 -7.54 -2.91
C ALA A 18 -0.50 -7.59 -1.92
N SER A 19 -0.48 -6.76 -0.86
CA SER A 19 -1.61 -6.65 0.09
C SER A 19 -2.91 -6.15 -0.55
N ALA A 20 -2.83 -5.42 -1.67
CA ALA A 20 -3.98 -5.05 -2.48
C ALA A 20 -4.31 -6.10 -3.57
N GLY A 21 -3.64 -7.24 -3.57
CA GLY A 21 -3.75 -8.28 -4.61
C GLY A 21 -3.24 -7.81 -5.97
N LEU A 22 -2.26 -6.90 -5.99
CA LEU A 22 -1.67 -6.38 -7.20
C LEU A 22 -0.36 -7.11 -7.49
N SER A 23 -0.12 -7.40 -8.77
CA SER A 23 1.13 -7.94 -9.27
C SER A 23 1.34 -7.41 -10.69
N PHE A 24 2.49 -6.75 -10.92
CA PHE A 24 2.81 -6.14 -12.20
C PHE A 24 4.15 -6.66 -12.73
N LYS A 25 4.23 -6.86 -14.04
CA LYS A 25 5.45 -7.35 -14.70
C LYS A 25 6.56 -6.30 -14.77
N ASP A 26 6.16 -5.04 -14.96
CA ASP A 26 7.07 -3.91 -15.14
C ASP A 26 6.40 -2.59 -14.72
N THR A 27 7.19 -1.53 -14.61
CA THR A 27 6.74 -0.18 -14.25
C THR A 27 5.74 0.39 -15.27
N GLY A 28 5.89 0.08 -16.56
CA GLY A 28 4.97 0.55 -17.59
C GLY A 28 3.57 -0.07 -17.45
N ALA A 29 3.49 -1.35 -17.10
CA ALA A 29 2.25 -2.05 -16.81
C ALA A 29 1.55 -1.49 -15.57
N LEU A 30 2.31 -1.20 -14.52
CA LEU A 30 1.81 -0.50 -13.33
C LEU A 30 1.22 0.86 -13.71
N ILE A 31 1.97 1.72 -14.42
CA ILE A 31 1.51 3.05 -14.83
C ILE A 31 0.22 2.96 -15.66
N ARG A 32 0.14 2.03 -16.62
CA ARG A 32 -1.07 1.82 -17.43
C ARG A 32 -2.26 1.41 -16.56
N GLN A 33 -2.05 0.54 -15.58
CA GLN A 33 -3.12 0.12 -14.70
C GLN A 33 -3.60 1.24 -13.78
N LEU A 34 -2.68 2.02 -13.21
CA LEU A 34 -3.02 3.18 -12.38
C LEU A 34 -3.80 4.23 -13.19
N LYS A 35 -3.35 4.55 -14.42
CA LYS A 35 -4.07 5.45 -15.34
C LYS A 35 -5.44 4.94 -15.77
N ARG A 36 -5.60 3.61 -15.89
CA ARG A 36 -6.90 2.99 -16.15
C ARG A 36 -7.80 2.98 -14.90
N GLY A 37 -7.23 3.19 -13.72
CA GLY A 37 -7.88 3.02 -12.44
C GLY A 37 -7.86 1.56 -11.98
N LEU A 38 -7.59 1.33 -10.70
CA LEU A 38 -7.61 0.01 -10.08
C LEU A 38 -9.05 -0.50 -9.90
N PRO A 39 -9.27 -1.82 -10.00
CA PRO A 39 -10.57 -2.39 -9.67
C PRO A 39 -10.87 -2.20 -8.18
N MET A 40 -12.16 -2.11 -7.81
CA MET A 40 -12.56 -2.01 -6.41
C MET A 40 -12.11 -3.22 -5.57
N THR A 41 -11.88 -4.37 -6.18
CA THR A 41 -11.31 -5.54 -5.50
C THR A 41 -9.94 -5.25 -4.89
N ALA A 42 -9.13 -4.37 -5.48
CA ALA A 42 -7.84 -3.98 -4.90
C ALA A 42 -8.02 -3.21 -3.58
N PHE A 43 -9.05 -2.37 -3.50
CA PHE A 43 -9.42 -1.68 -2.27
C PHE A 43 -9.87 -2.69 -1.21
N ASP A 44 -10.72 -3.64 -1.60
CA ASP A 44 -11.27 -4.64 -0.68
C ASP A 44 -10.19 -5.59 -0.14
N HIS A 45 -9.23 -6.00 -0.98
CA HIS A 45 -8.07 -6.78 -0.56
C HIS A 45 -7.22 -6.02 0.46
N LEU A 46 -6.87 -4.76 0.18
CA LEU A 46 -6.07 -3.97 1.12
C LEU A 46 -6.81 -3.73 2.43
N GLN A 47 -8.11 -3.43 2.36
CA GLN A 47 -8.97 -3.28 3.54
C GLN A 47 -8.93 -4.53 4.43
N ALA A 48 -9.09 -5.70 3.81
CA ALA A 48 -9.03 -6.99 4.52
C ALA A 48 -7.62 -7.26 5.07
N ALA A 49 -6.58 -6.98 4.29
CA ALA A 49 -5.20 -7.19 4.69
C ALA A 49 -4.83 -6.34 5.91
N MET A 50 -5.26 -5.09 5.97
CA MET A 50 -5.04 -4.18 7.10
C MET A 50 -6.02 -4.38 8.26
N ALA A 51 -7.08 -5.17 8.07
CA ALA A 51 -8.16 -5.40 9.02
C ALA A 51 -8.71 -4.08 9.61
N ILE A 52 -9.10 -3.16 8.72
CA ILE A 52 -9.65 -1.83 9.08
C ILE A 52 -11.02 -1.60 8.44
N PRO A 53 -11.84 -0.69 9.01
CA PRO A 53 -13.07 -0.26 8.36
C PRO A 53 -12.81 0.37 6.99
N ALA A 54 -13.71 0.12 6.03
CA ALA A 54 -13.65 0.71 4.69
C ALA A 54 -13.53 2.24 4.74
N LYS A 55 -14.25 2.90 5.67
CA LYS A 55 -14.20 4.36 5.86
C LYS A 55 -12.79 4.84 6.25
N THR A 56 -12.06 4.06 7.05
CA THR A 56 -10.70 4.40 7.50
C THR A 56 -9.73 4.35 6.32
N LEU A 57 -9.77 3.27 5.52
CA LEU A 57 -8.94 3.17 4.31
C LEU A 57 -9.31 4.25 3.30
N ALA A 58 -10.60 4.52 3.09
CA ALA A 58 -11.06 5.55 2.19
C ALA A 58 -10.57 6.94 2.63
N SER A 59 -10.59 7.26 3.93
CA SER A 59 -10.04 8.51 4.44
C SER A 59 -8.55 8.64 4.16
N ALA A 60 -7.76 7.58 4.40
CA ALA A 60 -6.32 7.58 4.10
C ALA A 60 -6.06 7.72 2.58
N ALA A 61 -6.91 7.12 1.74
CA ALA A 61 -6.84 7.28 0.30
C ALA A 61 -7.46 8.61 -0.22
N ASN A 62 -7.88 9.52 0.66
CA ASN A 62 -8.57 10.77 0.32
C ASN A 62 -9.84 10.58 -0.53
N ILE A 63 -10.60 9.52 -0.24
CA ILE A 63 -11.87 9.18 -0.88
C ILE A 63 -13.01 9.48 0.09
N ALA A 64 -13.84 10.46 -0.25
CA ALA A 64 -15.07 10.73 0.50
C ALA A 64 -16.02 9.51 0.45
N VAL A 65 -16.75 9.25 1.53
CA VAL A 65 -17.66 8.08 1.65
C VAL A 65 -18.67 8.01 0.50
N ARG A 66 -19.24 9.16 0.09
CA ARG A 66 -20.17 9.23 -1.05
C ARG A 66 -19.48 8.79 -2.36
N THR A 67 -18.23 9.21 -2.57
CA THR A 67 -17.43 8.81 -3.73
C THR A 67 -17.12 7.32 -3.66
N LEU A 68 -16.70 6.79 -2.52
CA LEU A 68 -16.45 5.36 -2.33
C LEU A 68 -17.68 4.52 -2.71
N ASN A 69 -18.87 4.89 -2.22
CA ASN A 69 -20.12 4.20 -2.54
C ASN A 69 -20.44 4.25 -4.05
N ARG A 70 -20.12 5.37 -4.72
CA ARG A 70 -20.24 5.48 -6.17
C ARG A 70 -19.23 4.55 -6.88
N ARG A 71 -17.96 4.54 -6.49
CA ARG A 71 -16.92 3.66 -7.06
C ARG A 71 -17.25 2.18 -6.90
N ARG A 72 -17.88 1.78 -5.78
CA ARG A 72 -18.38 0.41 -5.60
C ARG A 72 -19.41 0.02 -6.66
N LYS A 73 -20.26 0.94 -7.11
CA LYS A 73 -21.22 0.70 -8.20
C LYS A 73 -20.56 0.70 -9.57
N GLU A 74 -19.56 1.57 -9.78
CA GLU A 74 -18.80 1.69 -11.04
C GLU A 74 -17.76 0.57 -11.21
N GLY A 75 -17.36 -0.09 -10.11
CA GLY A 75 -16.41 -1.20 -10.09
C GLY A 75 -14.93 -0.83 -10.13
N ARG A 76 -14.58 0.45 -10.28
CA ARG A 76 -13.18 0.92 -10.36
C ARG A 76 -12.97 2.25 -9.64
N LEU A 77 -11.74 2.47 -9.19
CA LEU A 77 -11.22 3.74 -8.69
C LEU A 77 -10.76 4.63 -9.86
N GLN A 78 -10.67 5.94 -9.63
CA GLN A 78 -10.03 6.87 -10.57
C GLN A 78 -8.51 6.79 -10.50
N THR A 79 -7.83 7.46 -11.43
CA THR A 79 -6.36 7.46 -11.50
C THR A 79 -5.72 7.93 -10.20
N ASP A 80 -6.17 9.07 -9.66
CA ASP A 80 -5.62 9.67 -8.44
C ASP A 80 -5.96 8.84 -7.19
N GLU A 81 -7.20 8.34 -7.09
CA GLU A 81 -7.64 7.41 -6.05
C GLU A 81 -6.81 6.11 -6.07
N SER A 82 -6.47 5.63 -7.26
CA SER A 82 -5.67 4.42 -7.48
C SER A 82 -4.22 4.61 -7.08
N GLU A 83 -3.62 5.75 -7.42
CA GLU A 83 -2.25 6.07 -7.04
C GLU A 83 -2.13 6.13 -5.50
N ARG A 84 -3.06 6.79 -4.82
CA ARG A 84 -3.08 6.87 -3.36
C ARG A 84 -3.27 5.49 -2.72
N LEU A 85 -4.21 4.68 -3.22
CA LEU A 85 -4.40 3.31 -2.73
C LEU A 85 -3.15 2.46 -2.91
N PHE A 86 -2.53 2.53 -4.09
CA PHE A 86 -1.30 1.82 -4.39
C PHE A 86 -0.18 2.22 -3.42
N ARG A 87 0.01 3.52 -3.18
CA ARG A 87 1.00 4.03 -2.23
C ARG A 87 0.81 3.45 -0.82
N ILE A 88 -0.43 3.42 -0.32
CA ILE A 88 -0.75 2.82 1.00
C ILE A 88 -0.42 1.32 1.00
N ALA A 89 -0.75 0.60 -0.08
CA ALA A 89 -0.46 -0.83 -0.21
C ALA A 89 1.06 -1.10 -0.15
N VAL A 90 1.85 -0.33 -0.91
CA VAL A 90 3.32 -0.43 -0.91
C VAL A 90 3.89 -0.19 0.48
N LEU A 91 3.44 0.86 1.15
CA LEU A 91 3.91 1.20 2.49
C LEU A 91 3.52 0.12 3.52
N TYR A 92 2.35 -0.48 3.37
CA TYR A 92 1.90 -1.57 4.23
C TYR A 92 2.69 -2.85 3.99
N ASP A 93 2.96 -3.21 2.74
CA ASP A 93 3.83 -4.34 2.39
C ASP A 93 5.23 -4.16 2.99
N ARG A 94 5.78 -2.94 2.90
CA ARG A 94 7.07 -2.60 3.51
C ARG A 94 7.06 -2.79 5.03
N ALA A 95 5.99 -2.42 5.71
CA ALA A 95 5.88 -2.64 7.15
C ALA A 95 5.80 -4.12 7.52
N ILE A 96 5.17 -4.96 6.69
CA ILE A 96 5.18 -6.42 6.88
C ILE A 96 6.61 -6.95 6.81
N GLU A 97 7.39 -6.52 5.81
CA GLU A 97 8.80 -6.91 5.67
C GLU A 97 9.63 -6.50 6.90
N VAL A 98 9.50 -5.25 7.34
CA VAL A 98 10.30 -4.70 8.45
C VAL A 98 9.90 -5.29 9.80
N LEU A 99 8.60 -5.52 10.03
CA LEU A 99 8.08 -5.98 11.33
C LEU A 99 7.97 -7.52 11.42
N GLY A 100 8.12 -8.20 10.29
CA GLY A 100 8.20 -9.65 10.14
C GLY A 100 6.87 -10.37 9.93
N ASP A 101 5.74 -9.74 10.25
CA ASP A 101 4.41 -10.33 10.04
C ASP A 101 3.30 -9.29 9.86
N GLN A 102 2.16 -9.78 9.38
CA GLN A 102 0.98 -8.98 9.08
C GLN A 102 0.29 -8.42 10.34
N GLU A 103 0.29 -9.15 11.46
CA GLU A 103 -0.38 -8.72 12.69
C GLU A 103 0.34 -7.53 13.32
N ARG A 104 1.68 -7.58 13.37
CA ARG A 104 2.53 -6.48 13.81
C ARG A 104 2.39 -5.27 12.89
N ALA A 105 2.35 -5.46 11.58
CA ALA A 105 2.10 -4.37 10.65
C ALA A 105 0.74 -3.70 10.90
N ARG A 106 -0.33 -4.48 11.12
CA ARG A 106 -1.65 -3.94 11.48
C ARG A 106 -1.61 -3.13 12.76
N ALA A 107 -1.01 -3.67 13.82
CA ALA A 107 -0.90 -2.97 15.10
C ALA A 107 -0.12 -1.66 14.93
N TRP A 108 1.02 -1.72 14.25
CA TRP A 108 1.89 -0.58 14.02
C TRP A 108 1.20 0.56 13.27
N PHE A 109 0.43 0.25 12.22
CA PHE A 109 -0.33 1.24 11.45
C PHE A 109 -1.50 1.87 12.20
N LYS A 110 -2.00 1.22 13.26
CA LYS A 110 -3.14 1.67 14.08
C LYS A 110 -2.71 2.45 15.30
N GLU A 111 -1.46 2.31 15.73
CA GLU A 111 -0.93 2.96 16.92
C GLU A 111 -0.40 4.38 16.60
N PRO A 112 -0.78 5.39 17.38
CA PRO A 112 -0.17 6.72 17.33
C PRO A 112 1.34 6.66 17.54
N LYS A 113 2.11 7.39 16.73
CA LYS A 113 3.57 7.46 16.87
C LYS A 113 3.98 8.88 17.25
N LYS A 114 4.82 9.01 18.28
CA LYS A 114 5.36 10.30 18.74
C LYS A 114 6.10 11.04 17.61
N ALA A 115 6.88 10.31 16.82
CA ALA A 115 7.60 10.84 15.66
C ALA A 115 6.69 11.44 14.58
N LEU A 116 5.39 11.09 14.56
CA LEU A 116 4.40 11.58 13.60
C LEU A 116 3.42 12.58 14.24
N GLY A 117 3.82 13.22 15.36
CA GLY A 117 2.97 14.18 16.06
C GLY A 117 1.70 13.55 16.65
N MET A 118 1.81 12.33 17.19
CA MET A 118 0.70 11.56 17.76
C MET A 118 -0.39 11.16 16.77
N LYS A 119 -0.10 11.19 15.46
CA LYS A 119 -0.94 10.57 14.43
C LYS A 119 -0.55 9.11 14.22
N THR A 120 -1.48 8.30 13.72
CA THR A 120 -1.14 6.94 13.28
C THR A 120 -0.42 6.98 11.93
N PRO A 121 0.40 5.97 11.59
CA PRO A 121 1.02 5.88 10.27
C PRO A 121 0.01 5.94 9.12
N LEU A 122 -1.15 5.31 9.27
CA LEU A 122 -2.21 5.35 8.26
C LEU A 122 -2.78 6.75 8.05
N GLN A 123 -2.97 7.52 9.13
CA GLN A 123 -3.47 8.89 9.04
C GLN A 123 -2.42 9.84 8.47
N TYR A 124 -1.14 9.61 8.78
CA TYR A 124 -0.05 10.46 8.31
C TYR A 124 0.24 10.22 6.82
N ALA A 125 0.02 9.00 6.32
CA ALA A 125 0.21 8.64 4.92
C ALA A 125 -0.94 9.07 3.98
N ASP A 126 -1.82 9.99 4.40
CA ASP A 126 -2.89 10.52 3.55
C ASP A 126 -2.35 11.32 2.34
N ILE A 127 -1.13 11.86 2.47
CA ILE A 127 -0.41 12.59 1.44
C ILE A 127 0.99 12.00 1.22
N GLU A 128 1.59 12.35 0.08
CA GLU A 128 2.92 11.86 -0.32
C GLU A 128 4.04 12.22 0.69
N PRO A 129 4.17 13.48 1.18
CA PRO A 129 5.19 13.79 2.18
C PRO A 129 5.05 12.95 3.46
N GLY A 130 3.82 12.73 3.91
CA GLY A 130 3.58 11.93 5.10
C GLY A 130 3.84 10.44 4.89
N THR A 131 3.59 9.92 3.68
CA THR A 131 4.00 8.56 3.30
C THR A 131 5.51 8.38 3.46
N ARG A 132 6.31 9.35 2.99
CA ARG A 132 7.77 9.32 3.10
C ARG A 132 8.25 9.34 4.55
N GLU A 133 7.63 10.13 5.41
CA GLU A 133 7.97 10.15 6.83
C GLU A 133 7.66 8.83 7.53
N VAL A 134 6.56 8.19 7.16
CA VAL A 134 6.21 6.85 7.66
C VAL A 134 7.21 5.80 7.17
N GLU A 135 7.62 5.88 5.90
CA GLU A 135 8.65 5.02 5.33
C GLU A 135 10.00 5.22 6.01
N ASN A 136 10.41 6.47 6.25
CA ASN A 136 11.61 6.81 7.02
C ASN A 136 11.55 6.25 8.45
N LEU A 137 10.38 6.27 9.08
CA LEU A 137 10.18 5.67 10.40
C LEU A 137 10.32 4.14 10.34
N LEU A 138 9.81 3.47 9.31
CA LEU A 138 10.03 2.03 9.11
C LEU A 138 11.53 1.73 8.89
N GLY A 139 12.22 2.52 8.07
CA GLY A 139 13.66 2.36 7.85
C GLY A 139 14.46 2.46 9.15
N ARG A 140 14.13 3.41 10.03
CA ARG A 140 14.76 3.52 11.35
C ARG A 140 14.56 2.25 12.21
N LEU A 141 13.39 1.61 12.14
CA LEU A 141 13.11 0.37 12.86
C LEU A 141 13.93 -0.81 12.31
N GLU A 142 14.07 -0.90 10.99
CA GLU A 142 14.87 -1.94 10.32
C GLU A 142 16.34 -1.90 10.75
N TYR A 143 16.92 -0.70 10.87
CA TYR A 143 18.33 -0.51 11.27
C TYR A 143 18.54 -0.35 12.78
N GLY A 144 17.50 -0.52 13.60
CA GLY A 144 17.57 -0.41 15.07
C GLY A 144 17.93 1.00 15.57
N VAL A 145 17.71 2.04 14.76
CA VAL A 145 18.00 3.43 15.10
C VAL A 145 16.80 4.03 15.82
N PHE A 146 16.81 3.97 17.16
CA PHE A 146 15.83 4.67 17.99
C PHE A 146 16.21 6.16 18.10
N SER A 147 15.25 7.06 17.88
CA SER A 147 15.38 8.52 18.09
C SER A 147 14.21 9.05 18.90
#